data_AF-A0A022WAJ0-F1
#
_entry.id   AF-A0A022WAJ0-F1
#
_cell.length_a   1.000
_cell.length_b   1.000
_cell.length_c   1.000
_cell.angle_alpha   90.00
_cell.angle_beta   90.00
_cell.angle_gamma   90.00
#
_symmetry.space_group_name_H-M   'P 1'
#
loop_
_entity.id
_entity.type
_entity.pdbx_description
1 polymer ?
#
loop_
_entity_poly.entity_id
_entity_poly.type
_entity_poly.pdbx_seq_one_letter_code
_entity_poly.pdbx_strand_id
1 'polypeptide(L)'
;MPPIPGGPADIFGFTAVEASAEKLFDRIGLRDMHPPPVIPVSETPIPQTILAGRIQGYARVHLPTPTFHHCMRVYHLGIAMKRYAFPTWAFTDETYFITCMLHDIGTTENHLRASRMSFELYGGFIAMDLLQYPINEHASTIIDPEKRVTASNALAESVVEAIMRHQDIRDTGKITALGQLIQLATIFDNIGGHEQLLSPETVKDVIKHYPRMQWNNCFAATIRKEISLKPWAHSTTLGADEFPSRIENNPVGLKFESLEESVDEEGGIAGEVKGTDDK
;
A
#
# COMPACT_ATOMS: atom_id res chain seq x y z
N MET A 1 24.46 4.45 19.59
CA MET A 1 23.48 4.71 20.66
C MET A 1 22.98 3.36 21.14
N PRO A 2 22.93 3.08 22.45
CA PRO A 2 22.28 1.87 22.94
C PRO A 2 20.78 1.92 22.58
N PRO A 3 20.10 0.77 22.41
CA PRO A 3 18.69 0.77 22.04
C PRO A 3 17.88 1.46 23.12
N ILE A 4 17.03 2.40 22.70
CA ILE A 4 15.98 2.95 23.56
C ILE A 4 15.11 1.73 23.94
N PRO A 5 14.96 1.40 25.23
CA PRO A 5 14.09 0.30 25.63
C PRO A 5 12.70 0.54 25.05
N GLY A 6 12.21 -0.41 24.24
CA GLY A 6 10.89 -0.33 23.60
C GLY A 6 9.81 -0.12 24.65
N GLY A 7 9.18 1.05 24.62
CA GLY A 7 7.96 1.29 25.39
C GLY A 7 6.76 0.62 24.71
N PRO A 8 5.60 0.48 25.37
CA PRO A 8 4.39 -0.19 24.85
C PRO A 8 3.82 0.30 23.51
N ALA A 9 4.39 1.35 22.91
CA ALA A 9 3.94 1.96 21.67
C ALA A 9 4.67 1.41 20.43
N ASP A 10 5.81 0.74 20.59
CA ASP A 10 6.62 0.18 19.51
C ASP A 10 5.88 -0.95 18.75
N ILE A 11 5.06 -1.74 19.45
CA ILE A 11 4.18 -2.77 18.88
C ILE A 11 3.11 -2.20 17.93
N PHE A 12 2.86 -0.90 17.99
CA PHE A 12 1.98 -0.20 17.05
C PHE A 12 2.78 0.50 15.95
N GLY A 13 4.12 0.56 16.05
CA GLY A 13 4.98 1.16 15.03
C GLY A 13 5.50 2.55 15.37
N PHE A 14 5.20 3.07 16.57
CA PHE A 14 5.73 4.34 17.08
C PHE A 14 7.20 4.26 17.50
N THR A 15 8.04 3.76 16.60
CA THR A 15 9.49 3.84 16.67
C THR A 15 9.95 4.90 15.68
N ALA A 16 10.61 5.94 16.17
CA ALA A 16 11.10 7.02 15.33
C ALA A 16 12.30 6.55 14.47
N VAL A 17 12.14 6.55 13.15
CA VAL A 17 13.18 6.23 12.16
C VAL A 17 13.47 7.44 11.27
N GLU A 18 14.56 7.40 10.49
CA GLU A 18 14.83 8.46 9.50
C GLU A 18 13.71 8.51 8.47
N ALA A 19 13.18 9.70 8.19
CA ALA A 19 12.21 9.91 7.10
C ALA A 19 12.85 9.79 5.71
N SER A 20 14.16 10.05 5.62
CA SER A 20 14.93 9.85 4.39
C SER A 20 15.31 8.38 4.27
N ALA A 21 14.86 7.74 3.17
CA ALA A 21 15.20 6.35 2.87
C ALA A 21 16.72 6.14 2.77
N GLU A 22 17.46 7.06 2.12
CA GLU A 22 18.91 6.97 2.00
C GLU A 22 19.61 7.01 3.36
N LYS A 23 19.24 7.95 4.24
CA LYS A 23 19.80 8.01 5.61
C LYS A 23 19.43 6.78 6.43
N LEU A 24 18.25 6.21 6.19
CA LEU A 24 17.84 4.96 6.81
C LEU A 24 18.72 3.80 6.34
N PHE A 25 18.97 3.68 5.03
CA PHE A 25 19.81 2.65 4.44
C PHE A 25 21.26 2.73 4.93
N ASP A 26 21.82 3.94 4.99
CA ASP A 26 23.15 4.17 5.57
C ASP A 26 23.20 3.74 7.04
N ARG A 27 22.15 4.06 7.81
CA ARG A 27 22.08 3.71 9.24
C ARG A 27 22.03 2.19 9.47
N ILE A 28 21.33 1.44 8.61
CA ILE A 28 21.26 -0.03 8.72
C ILE A 28 22.44 -0.74 8.04
N GLY A 29 23.32 0.01 7.36
CA GLY A 29 24.43 -0.58 6.62
C GLY A 29 23.97 -1.43 5.43
N LEU A 30 22.90 -1.01 4.73
CA LEU A 30 22.26 -1.81 3.67
C LEU A 30 23.23 -2.28 2.58
N ARG A 31 24.26 -1.47 2.27
CA ARG A 31 25.28 -1.78 1.27
C ARG A 31 26.13 -3.01 1.62
N ASP A 32 26.27 -3.31 2.90
CA ASP A 32 27.06 -4.43 3.41
C ASP A 32 26.20 -5.67 3.70
N MET A 33 24.88 -5.57 3.51
CA MET A 33 23.95 -6.69 3.69
C MET A 33 24.04 -7.68 2.52
N HIS A 34 23.79 -8.95 2.79
CA HIS A 34 23.63 -9.95 1.73
C HIS A 34 22.42 -9.61 0.85
N PRO A 35 22.33 -10.08 -0.41
CA PRO A 35 21.17 -9.83 -1.26
C PRO A 35 19.85 -10.26 -0.60
N PRO A 36 18.73 -9.55 -0.85
CA PRO A 36 17.43 -9.90 -0.28
C PRO A 36 17.04 -11.35 -0.64
N PRO A 37 16.60 -12.17 0.33
CA PRO A 37 16.18 -13.53 0.05
C PRO A 37 14.86 -13.54 -0.74
N VAL A 38 14.58 -14.67 -1.40
CA VAL A 38 13.26 -14.92 -1.98
C VAL A 38 12.28 -15.18 -0.85
N ILE A 39 11.27 -14.32 -0.71
CA ILE A 39 10.13 -14.47 0.20
C ILE A 39 8.85 -14.49 -0.67
N PRO A 40 8.23 -15.66 -0.88
CA PRO A 40 7.00 -15.78 -1.67
C PRO A 40 5.75 -15.32 -0.89
N VAL A 41 4.63 -15.14 -1.61
CA VAL A 41 3.31 -14.79 -1.03
C VAL A 41 2.88 -15.80 0.03
N SER A 42 3.18 -17.09 -0.18
CA SER A 42 2.87 -18.17 0.77
C SER A 42 3.54 -17.99 2.14
N GLU A 43 4.66 -17.26 2.21
CA GLU A 43 5.37 -16.97 3.46
C GLU A 43 4.95 -15.66 4.11
N THR A 44 4.11 -14.86 3.45
CA THR A 44 3.61 -13.58 3.95
C THR A 44 2.08 -13.62 4.08
N PRO A 45 1.53 -14.56 4.88
CA PRO A 45 0.08 -14.76 4.98
C PRO A 45 -0.60 -13.47 5.44
N ILE A 46 -1.78 -13.19 4.88
CA ILE A 46 -2.58 -12.07 5.36
C ILE A 46 -3.16 -12.39 6.76
N PRO A 47 -3.24 -11.40 7.66
CA PRO A 47 -3.79 -11.58 9.00
C PRO A 47 -5.26 -12.01 8.97
N GLN A 48 -5.63 -13.00 9.77
CA GLN A 48 -6.99 -13.60 9.82
C GLN A 48 -7.82 -13.13 11.02
N THR A 49 -7.49 -11.98 11.60
CA THR A 49 -8.25 -11.41 12.70
C THR A 49 -9.58 -10.82 12.20
N ILE A 50 -10.53 -10.63 13.12
CA ILE A 50 -11.84 -10.01 12.80
C ILE A 50 -11.63 -8.60 12.23
N LEU A 51 -10.72 -7.82 12.80
CA LEU A 51 -10.43 -6.45 12.35
C LEU A 51 -9.81 -6.45 10.95
N ALA A 52 -8.78 -7.27 10.70
CA ALA A 52 -8.16 -7.38 9.38
C ALA A 52 -9.16 -7.83 8.30
N GLY A 53 -9.98 -8.84 8.60
CA GLY A 53 -11.04 -9.30 7.69
C GLY A 53 -12.07 -8.22 7.38
N ARG A 54 -12.48 -7.45 8.40
CA ARG A 54 -13.41 -6.32 8.23
C ARG A 54 -12.83 -5.24 7.31
N ILE A 55 -11.60 -4.80 7.58
CA ILE A 55 -10.94 -3.74 6.82
C ILE A 55 -10.66 -4.20 5.39
N GLN A 56 -10.19 -5.44 5.19
CA GLN A 56 -9.99 -6.00 3.85
C GLN A 56 -11.32 -6.07 3.08
N GLY A 57 -12.40 -6.52 3.73
CA GLY A 57 -13.73 -6.56 3.12
C GLY A 57 -14.19 -5.18 2.68
N TYR A 58 -14.01 -4.16 3.53
CA TYR A 58 -14.34 -2.78 3.18
C TYR A 58 -13.50 -2.29 1.99
N ALA A 59 -12.17 -2.47 2.04
CA ALA A 59 -11.26 -2.07 0.97
C ALA A 59 -11.62 -2.74 -0.37
N ARG A 60 -11.92 -4.04 -0.36
CA ARG A 60 -12.31 -4.79 -1.58
C ARG A 60 -13.61 -4.29 -2.20
N VAL A 61 -14.56 -3.80 -1.39
CA VAL A 61 -15.84 -3.27 -1.88
C VAL A 61 -15.70 -1.86 -2.45
N HIS A 62 -14.84 -1.02 -1.87
CA HIS A 62 -14.78 0.41 -2.18
C HIS A 62 -13.64 0.81 -3.12
N LEU A 63 -12.53 0.06 -3.13
CA LEU A 63 -11.41 0.32 -4.03
C LEU A 63 -11.66 -0.31 -5.40
N PRO A 64 -11.29 0.37 -6.50
CA PRO A 64 -11.12 -0.29 -7.79
C PRO A 64 -10.17 -1.48 -7.68
N THR A 65 -10.42 -2.55 -8.45
CA THR A 65 -9.59 -3.77 -8.42
C THR A 65 -8.09 -3.50 -8.56
N PRO A 66 -7.60 -2.65 -9.49
CA PRO A 66 -6.17 -2.33 -9.60
C PRO A 66 -5.60 -1.72 -8.31
N THR A 67 -6.35 -0.83 -7.64
CA THR A 67 -5.97 -0.22 -6.36
C THR A 67 -6.00 -1.25 -5.23
N PHE A 68 -7.00 -2.13 -5.17
CA PHE A 68 -7.03 -3.21 -4.19
C PHE A 68 -5.83 -4.17 -4.37
N HIS A 69 -5.48 -4.52 -5.60
CA HIS A 69 -4.28 -5.31 -5.90
C HIS A 69 -3.00 -4.56 -5.51
N HIS A 70 -2.90 -3.26 -5.79
CA HIS A 70 -1.80 -2.42 -5.30
C HIS A 70 -1.64 -2.52 -3.79
N CYS A 71 -2.72 -2.33 -3.02
CA CYS A 71 -2.70 -2.47 -1.56
C CYS A 71 -2.20 -3.85 -1.11
N MET A 72 -2.58 -4.93 -1.81
CA MET A 72 -2.11 -6.29 -1.53
C MET A 72 -0.62 -6.44 -1.88
N ARG A 73 -0.16 -5.92 -3.02
CA ARG A 73 1.27 -5.91 -3.38
C ARG A 73 2.10 -5.16 -2.35
N VAL A 74 1.68 -3.96 -1.97
CA VAL A 74 2.34 -3.13 -0.94
C VAL A 74 2.44 -3.88 0.40
N TYR A 75 1.42 -4.66 0.78
CA TYR A 75 1.50 -5.52 1.95
C TYR A 75 2.60 -6.59 1.80
N HIS A 76 2.52 -7.44 0.78
CA HIS A 76 3.46 -8.56 0.64
C HIS A 76 4.92 -8.09 0.44
N LEU A 77 5.12 -7.07 -0.40
CA LEU A 77 6.43 -6.46 -0.63
C LEU A 77 6.96 -5.82 0.64
N GLY A 78 6.13 -5.06 1.37
CA GLY A 78 6.53 -4.46 2.64
C GLY A 78 6.89 -5.48 3.72
N ILE A 79 6.15 -6.59 3.84
CA ILE A 79 6.54 -7.65 4.78
C ILE A 79 7.88 -8.29 4.38
N ALA A 80 8.14 -8.48 3.09
CA ALA A 80 9.43 -8.96 2.61
C ALA A 80 10.57 -7.96 2.95
N MET A 81 10.37 -6.66 2.68
CA MET A 81 11.32 -5.60 3.05
C MET A 81 11.58 -5.56 4.55
N LYS A 82 10.52 -5.63 5.38
CA LYS A 82 10.61 -5.64 6.84
C LYS A 82 11.43 -6.81 7.35
N ARG A 83 11.15 -8.03 6.87
CA ARG A 83 11.88 -9.25 7.29
C ARG A 83 13.36 -9.21 6.91
N TYR A 84 13.67 -8.65 5.75
CA TYR A 84 15.03 -8.56 5.25
C TYR A 84 15.82 -7.42 5.92
N ALA A 85 15.36 -6.17 5.80
CA ALA A 85 16.12 -4.98 6.15
C ALA A 85 15.81 -4.44 7.55
N PHE A 86 14.65 -4.76 8.11
CA PHE A 86 14.17 -4.18 9.37
C PHE A 86 13.59 -5.22 10.35
N PRO A 87 14.29 -6.33 10.62
CA PRO A 87 13.76 -7.44 11.43
C PRO A 87 13.46 -7.05 12.89
N THR A 88 13.97 -5.91 13.35
CA THR A 88 13.76 -5.38 14.71
C THR A 88 12.55 -4.45 14.83
N TRP A 89 11.84 -4.16 13.74
CA TRP A 89 10.61 -3.35 13.80
C TRP A 89 9.45 -4.16 14.39
N ALA A 90 9.01 -3.74 15.58
CA ALA A 90 8.15 -4.52 16.46
C ALA A 90 6.65 -4.52 16.09
N PHE A 91 6.19 -3.66 15.18
CA PHE A 91 4.78 -3.59 14.83
C PHE A 91 4.26 -4.88 14.19
N THR A 92 2.99 -5.20 14.43
CA THR A 92 2.39 -6.44 13.92
C THR A 92 2.12 -6.37 12.41
N ASP A 93 2.12 -7.54 11.77
CA ASP A 93 1.73 -7.66 10.35
C ASP A 93 0.25 -7.26 10.15
N GLU A 94 -0.60 -7.42 11.18
CA GLU A 94 -1.97 -6.86 11.20
C GLU A 94 -2.00 -5.34 11.08
N THR A 95 -1.20 -4.63 11.88
CA THR A 95 -1.14 -3.16 11.84
C THR A 95 -0.69 -2.67 10.46
N TYR A 96 0.32 -3.33 9.89
CA TYR A 96 0.80 -3.01 8.54
C TYR A 96 -0.23 -3.36 7.46
N PHE A 97 -0.87 -4.52 7.54
CA PHE A 97 -1.91 -4.94 6.60
C PHE A 97 -3.08 -3.95 6.57
N ILE A 98 -3.59 -3.54 7.73
CA ILE A 98 -4.66 -2.54 7.84
C ILE A 98 -4.24 -1.22 7.19
N THR A 99 -3.01 -0.77 7.45
CA THR A 99 -2.44 0.44 6.82
C THR A 99 -2.44 0.31 5.30
N CYS A 100 -1.93 -0.81 4.77
CA CYS A 100 -1.89 -1.07 3.33
C CYS A 100 -3.29 -1.06 2.71
N MET A 101 -4.28 -1.68 3.36
CA MET A 101 -5.65 -1.75 2.84
C MET A 101 -6.35 -0.38 2.77
N LEU A 102 -5.91 0.59 3.57
CA LEU A 102 -6.59 1.88 3.71
C LEU A 102 -5.80 3.08 3.16
N HIS A 103 -4.50 2.96 2.87
CA HIS A 103 -3.67 4.13 2.51
C HIS A 103 -4.19 4.91 1.31
N ASP A 104 -4.76 4.20 0.33
CA ASP A 104 -5.34 4.78 -0.88
C ASP A 104 -6.87 4.95 -0.82
N ILE A 105 -7.52 4.77 0.33
CA ILE A 105 -8.99 4.87 0.40
C ILE A 105 -9.51 6.26 0.00
N GLY A 106 -8.70 7.30 0.19
CA GLY A 106 -9.01 8.67 -0.24
C GLY A 106 -9.04 8.86 -1.76
N THR A 107 -8.52 7.90 -2.55
CA THR A 107 -8.39 8.00 -4.01
C THR A 107 -9.63 7.59 -4.79
N THR A 108 -10.65 7.01 -4.14
CA THR A 108 -11.87 6.61 -4.86
C THR A 108 -12.53 7.83 -5.50
N GLU A 109 -13.19 7.66 -6.65
CA GLU A 109 -13.86 8.77 -7.35
C GLU A 109 -14.85 9.52 -6.44
N ASN A 110 -15.54 8.79 -5.55
CA ASN A 110 -16.43 9.37 -4.56
C ASN A 110 -15.66 10.20 -3.51
N HIS A 111 -14.58 9.66 -2.95
CA HIS A 111 -13.81 10.34 -1.90
C HIS A 111 -13.00 11.54 -2.42
N LEU A 112 -12.48 11.47 -3.65
CA LEU A 112 -11.81 12.60 -4.31
C LEU A 112 -12.74 13.82 -4.42
N ARG A 113 -14.05 13.61 -4.57
CA ARG A 113 -15.06 14.67 -4.70
C ARG A 113 -15.77 15.03 -3.40
N ALA A 114 -15.77 14.12 -2.42
CA ALA A 114 -16.44 14.34 -1.13
C ALA A 114 -15.72 15.36 -0.24
N SER A 115 -14.44 15.65 -0.50
CA SER A 115 -13.63 16.56 0.30
C SER A 115 -12.78 17.51 -0.54
N ARG A 116 -12.48 18.68 0.01
CA ARG A 116 -11.49 19.64 -0.56
C ARG A 116 -10.08 19.40 0.00
N MET A 117 -9.90 18.45 0.92
CA MET A 117 -8.60 18.10 1.50
C MET A 117 -7.83 17.16 0.59
N SER A 118 -6.50 17.17 0.68
CA SER A 118 -5.63 16.18 0.03
C SER A 118 -6.08 14.75 0.35
N PHE A 119 -6.03 13.84 -0.61
CA PHE A 119 -6.56 12.50 -0.46
C PHE A 119 -5.90 11.71 0.68
N GLU A 120 -4.62 11.94 0.97
CA GLU A 120 -3.87 11.30 2.05
C GLU A 120 -4.43 11.72 3.42
N LEU A 121 -4.72 13.01 3.56
CA LEU A 121 -5.28 13.58 4.79
C LEU A 121 -6.74 13.13 4.98
N TYR A 122 -7.56 13.21 3.94
CA TYR A 122 -8.95 12.78 4.01
C TYR A 122 -9.07 11.26 4.18
N GLY A 123 -8.21 10.49 3.52
CA GLY A 123 -8.06 9.05 3.72
C GLY A 123 -7.72 8.69 5.16
N GLY A 124 -6.87 9.49 5.81
CA GLY A 124 -6.60 9.36 7.25
C GLY A 124 -7.85 9.54 8.13
N PHE A 125 -8.72 10.52 7.83
CA PHE A 125 -10.00 10.69 8.55
C PHE A 125 -10.93 9.50 8.34
N ILE A 126 -11.06 9.01 7.10
CA ILE A 126 -11.86 7.82 6.78
C ILE A 126 -11.30 6.60 7.53
N ALA A 127 -9.98 6.42 7.55
CA ALA A 127 -9.34 5.32 8.25
C ALA A 127 -9.58 5.39 9.76
N MET A 128 -9.48 6.58 10.37
CA MET A 128 -9.81 6.76 11.79
C MET A 128 -11.24 6.32 12.09
N ASP A 129 -12.19 6.76 11.27
CA ASP A 129 -13.61 6.41 11.42
C ASP A 129 -13.83 4.90 11.30
N LEU A 130 -13.30 4.26 10.26
CA LEU A 130 -13.42 2.82 10.02
C LEU A 130 -12.76 1.95 11.10
N LEU A 131 -11.75 2.48 11.79
CA LEU A 131 -11.03 1.77 12.85
C LEU A 131 -11.72 1.94 14.21
N GLN A 132 -12.27 3.12 14.49
CA GLN A 132 -12.91 3.45 15.75
C GLN A 132 -14.40 3.09 15.80
N TYR A 133 -15.08 3.03 14.66
CA TYR A 133 -16.51 2.76 14.56
C TYR A 133 -16.82 1.52 13.71
N PRO A 134 -17.82 0.71 14.07
CA PRO A 134 -18.32 -0.34 13.19
C PRO A 134 -18.95 0.28 11.93
N ILE A 135 -18.68 -0.31 10.75
CA ILE A 135 -19.15 0.12 9.42
C ILE A 135 -20.67 0.44 9.36
N ASN A 136 -21.46 -0.11 10.28
CA ASN A 136 -22.91 0.06 10.35
C ASN A 136 -23.38 1.36 11.03
N GLU A 137 -22.52 2.17 11.63
CA GLU A 137 -22.95 3.43 12.27
C GLU A 137 -23.25 4.56 11.26
N HIS A 138 -23.04 4.32 9.95
CA HIS A 138 -23.59 5.14 8.86
C HIS A 138 -24.62 4.41 7.97
N ALA A 139 -24.82 3.11 8.16
CA ALA A 139 -25.89 2.30 7.55
C ALA A 139 -26.14 1.05 8.42
N SER A 140 -27.05 1.16 9.38
CA SER A 140 -27.22 0.15 10.44
C SER A 140 -27.93 -1.13 9.98
N THR A 141 -27.22 -2.28 9.90
CA THR A 141 -27.82 -3.62 10.11
C THR A 141 -26.86 -4.71 10.65
N ILE A 142 -25.96 -4.43 11.61
CA ILE A 142 -25.33 -5.52 12.41
C ILE A 142 -25.65 -5.35 13.90
N ILE A 143 -26.47 -6.29 14.39
CA ILE A 143 -27.01 -6.34 15.76
C ILE A 143 -26.06 -7.09 16.73
N ASP A 144 -25.00 -7.72 16.22
CA ASP A 144 -24.10 -8.56 17.03
C ASP A 144 -22.96 -7.73 17.68
N PRO A 145 -22.94 -7.56 19.01
CA PRO A 145 -21.90 -6.81 19.72
C PRO A 145 -20.53 -7.48 19.68
N GLU A 146 -20.46 -8.81 19.53
CA GLU A 146 -19.19 -9.56 19.50
C GLU A 146 -18.43 -9.36 18.18
N LYS A 147 -19.13 -8.90 17.13
CA LYS A 147 -18.53 -8.56 15.82
C LYS A 147 -18.08 -7.11 15.70
N ARG A 148 -18.26 -6.29 16.74
CA ARG A 148 -17.85 -4.87 16.81
C ARG A 148 -16.40 -4.71 17.25
N VAL A 149 -15.47 -5.46 16.66
CA VAL A 149 -14.04 -5.31 17.00
C VAL A 149 -13.54 -3.98 16.43
N THR A 150 -13.38 -2.97 17.27
CA THR A 150 -12.72 -1.71 16.94
C THR A 150 -11.23 -1.81 17.26
N ALA A 151 -10.42 -0.99 16.60
CA ALA A 151 -9.01 -0.88 16.91
C ALA A 151 -8.82 -0.17 18.26
N SER A 152 -7.73 -0.50 18.97
CA SER A 152 -7.27 0.36 20.06
C SER A 152 -6.89 1.75 19.50
N ASN A 153 -6.97 2.79 20.32
CA ASN A 153 -6.58 4.14 19.91
C ASN A 153 -5.15 4.17 19.36
N ALA A 154 -4.20 3.51 20.03
CA ALA A 154 -2.82 3.46 19.58
C ALA A 154 -2.64 2.80 18.20
N LEU A 155 -3.39 1.73 17.90
CA LEU A 155 -3.37 1.13 16.57
C LEU A 155 -3.98 2.08 15.53
N ALA A 156 -5.13 2.68 15.84
CA ALA A 156 -5.82 3.60 14.94
C ALA A 156 -4.97 4.84 14.64
N GLU A 157 -4.40 5.47 15.66
CA GLU A 157 -3.49 6.62 15.54
C GLU A 157 -2.25 6.26 14.71
N SER A 158 -1.67 5.08 14.91
CA SER A 158 -0.49 4.67 14.14
C SER A 158 -0.80 4.46 12.66
N VAL A 159 -1.90 3.77 12.35
CA VAL A 159 -2.38 3.60 10.97
C VAL A 159 -2.64 4.96 10.33
N VAL A 160 -3.35 5.84 11.04
CA VAL A 160 -3.73 7.16 10.51
C VAL A 160 -2.52 8.05 10.28
N GLU A 161 -1.56 8.10 11.19
CA GLU A 161 -0.28 8.81 11.01
C GLU A 161 0.46 8.29 9.78
N ALA A 162 0.54 6.95 9.60
CA ALA A 162 1.19 6.34 8.44
C ALA A 162 0.47 6.68 7.13
N ILE A 163 -0.86 6.64 7.10
CA ILE A 163 -1.66 7.00 5.92
C ILE A 163 -1.51 8.47 5.59
N MET A 164 -1.64 9.39 6.55
CA MET A 164 -1.56 10.82 6.26
C MET A 164 -0.19 11.24 5.73
N ARG A 165 0.87 10.46 6.04
CA ARG A 165 2.25 10.75 5.65
C ARG A 165 2.80 9.81 4.56
N HIS A 166 2.00 8.93 3.97
CA HIS A 166 2.52 7.95 3.01
C HIS A 166 3.07 8.57 1.70
N GLN A 167 2.72 9.82 1.39
CA GLN A 167 3.32 10.62 0.31
C GLN A 167 4.24 11.74 0.80
N ASP A 168 4.44 11.91 2.11
CA ASP A 168 5.37 12.89 2.69
C ASP A 168 6.82 12.39 2.60
N ILE A 169 7.34 12.30 1.38
CA ILE A 169 8.70 11.83 1.09
C ILE A 169 9.69 12.95 1.40
N ARG A 170 10.59 12.74 2.38
CA ARG A 170 11.44 13.82 2.93
C ARG A 170 12.91 13.41 3.07
N ASP A 171 13.80 14.37 2.82
CA ASP A 171 15.26 14.19 3.01
C ASP A 171 15.72 14.39 4.47
N THR A 172 14.85 14.90 5.34
CA THR A 172 15.17 15.24 6.73
C THR A 172 14.00 14.95 7.67
N GLY A 173 14.31 14.72 8.95
CA GLY A 173 13.30 14.53 10.00
C GLY A 173 13.10 13.06 10.36
N LYS A 174 12.01 12.81 11.08
CA LYS A 174 11.62 11.47 11.55
C LYS A 174 10.21 11.11 11.09
N ILE A 175 9.98 9.81 11.01
CA ILE A 175 8.67 9.19 10.76
C ILE A 175 8.56 7.94 11.65
N THR A 176 7.35 7.41 11.82
CA THR A 176 7.12 6.11 12.46
C THR A 176 7.71 4.99 11.60
N ALA A 177 8.13 3.89 12.22
CA ALA A 177 8.63 2.73 11.48
C ALA A 177 7.56 2.16 10.53
N LEU A 178 6.29 2.21 10.95
CA LEU A 178 5.15 1.84 10.12
C LEU A 178 5.00 2.78 8.91
N GLY A 179 5.08 4.09 9.14
CA GLY A 179 5.04 5.13 8.11
C GLY A 179 6.20 5.02 7.11
N GLN A 180 7.39 4.66 7.59
CA GLN A 180 8.52 4.42 6.70
C GLN A 180 8.33 3.17 5.84
N LEU A 181 7.81 2.08 6.41
CA LEU A 181 7.60 0.86 5.64
C LEU A 181 6.58 1.08 4.51
N ILE A 182 5.47 1.77 4.80
CA ILE A 182 4.47 2.07 3.79
C ILE A 182 5.05 2.94 2.67
N GLN A 183 5.86 3.96 2.99
CA GLN A 183 6.54 4.78 1.97
C GLN A 183 7.47 3.95 1.09
N LEU A 184 8.31 3.09 1.68
CA LEU A 184 9.26 2.27 0.91
C LEU A 184 8.52 1.34 -0.06
N ALA A 185 7.46 0.69 0.40
CA ALA A 185 6.69 -0.26 -0.40
C ALA A 185 5.84 0.42 -1.49
N THR A 186 5.18 1.55 -1.20
CA THR A 186 4.41 2.30 -2.20
C THR A 186 5.32 2.91 -3.26
N ILE A 187 6.47 3.48 -2.87
CA ILE A 187 7.46 4.01 -3.81
C ILE A 187 7.99 2.91 -4.74
N PHE A 188 8.25 1.71 -4.21
CA PHE A 188 8.62 0.58 -5.06
C PHE A 188 7.53 0.25 -6.08
N ASP A 189 6.28 0.03 -5.65
CA ASP A 189 5.23 -0.42 -6.57
C ASP A 189 4.79 0.65 -7.58
N ASN A 190 4.92 1.93 -7.22
CA ASN A 190 4.51 3.06 -8.03
C ASN A 190 5.59 3.53 -9.01
N ILE A 191 6.86 3.56 -8.61
CA ILE A 191 7.94 4.13 -9.43
C ILE A 191 9.21 3.28 -9.51
N GLY A 192 9.21 2.07 -8.96
CA GLY A 192 10.38 1.17 -8.96
C GLY A 192 11.49 1.63 -8.02
N GLY A 193 11.20 2.47 -7.02
CA GLY A 193 12.23 2.90 -6.06
C GLY A 193 12.60 1.79 -5.07
N HIS A 194 13.84 1.83 -4.57
CA HIS A 194 14.33 0.93 -3.51
C HIS A 194 14.37 -0.57 -3.87
N GLU A 195 14.60 -0.90 -5.15
CA GLU A 195 14.67 -2.29 -5.64
C GLU A 195 15.65 -3.16 -4.85
N GLN A 196 16.73 -2.59 -4.29
CA GLN A 196 17.72 -3.29 -3.48
C GLN A 196 17.15 -3.97 -2.22
N LEU A 197 15.92 -3.65 -1.82
CA LEU A 197 15.26 -4.26 -0.65
C LEU A 197 14.49 -5.54 -0.98
N LEU A 198 14.39 -5.93 -2.26
CA LEU A 198 13.54 -7.03 -2.71
C LEU A 198 14.25 -7.96 -3.69
N SER A 199 14.00 -9.26 -3.56
CA SER A 199 14.36 -10.22 -4.61
C SER A 199 13.42 -10.04 -5.82
N PRO A 200 13.93 -10.07 -7.06
CA PRO A 200 13.10 -10.06 -8.27
C PRO A 200 12.09 -11.22 -8.32
N GLU A 201 12.42 -12.38 -7.76
CA GLU A 201 11.56 -13.55 -7.67
C GLU A 201 10.39 -13.32 -6.70
N THR A 202 10.62 -12.63 -5.58
CA THR A 202 9.54 -12.16 -4.70
C THR A 202 8.58 -11.24 -5.45
N VAL A 203 9.11 -10.24 -6.16
CA VAL A 203 8.29 -9.28 -6.92
C VAL A 203 7.44 -10.01 -7.97
N LYS A 204 8.05 -10.93 -8.71
CA LYS A 204 7.35 -11.75 -9.71
C LYS A 204 6.23 -12.60 -9.07
N ASP A 205 6.50 -13.25 -7.94
CA ASP A 205 5.50 -14.07 -7.26
C ASP A 205 4.34 -13.22 -6.72
N VAL A 206 4.63 -12.06 -6.13
CA VAL A 206 3.61 -11.12 -5.65
C VAL A 206 2.71 -10.61 -6.78
N ILE A 207 3.29 -10.17 -7.90
CA ILE A 207 2.52 -9.66 -9.05
C ILE A 207 1.70 -10.79 -9.69
N LYS A 208 2.22 -12.02 -9.73
CA LYS A 208 1.44 -13.17 -10.20
C LYS A 208 0.15 -13.39 -9.39
N HIS A 209 0.20 -13.17 -8.08
CA HIS A 209 -0.98 -13.30 -7.21
C HIS A 209 -1.88 -12.06 -7.23
N TYR A 210 -1.30 -10.88 -7.43
CA TYR A 210 -1.99 -9.59 -7.45
C TYR A 210 -1.60 -8.77 -8.69
N PRO A 211 -2.16 -9.12 -9.87
CA PRO A 211 -1.82 -8.48 -11.15
C PRO A 211 -1.94 -6.96 -11.10
N ARG A 212 -1.10 -6.28 -11.89
CA ARG A 212 -1.01 -4.82 -11.92
C ARG A 212 -2.23 -4.19 -12.55
N MET A 213 -2.75 -4.77 -13.64
CA MET A 213 -3.93 -4.27 -14.34
C MET A 213 -3.77 -2.80 -14.76
N GLN A 214 -2.67 -2.50 -15.46
CA GLN A 214 -2.30 -1.14 -15.89
C GLN A 214 -2.19 -0.15 -14.72
N TRP A 215 -1.68 -0.60 -13.57
CA TRP A 215 -1.54 0.21 -12.36
C TRP A 215 -0.81 1.53 -12.62
N ASN A 216 0.26 1.51 -13.44
CA ASN A 216 1.00 2.72 -13.80
C ASN A 216 0.05 3.81 -14.35
N ASN A 217 -0.77 3.46 -15.33
CA ASN A 217 -1.71 4.39 -15.95
C ASN A 217 -2.83 4.79 -14.97
N CYS A 218 -3.39 3.81 -14.25
CA CYS A 218 -4.46 4.06 -13.28
C CYS A 218 -4.04 5.05 -12.20
N PHE A 219 -2.88 4.84 -11.57
CA PHE A 219 -2.45 5.69 -10.46
C PHE A 219 -1.98 7.07 -10.93
N ALA A 220 -1.28 7.15 -12.07
CA ALA A 220 -0.92 8.44 -12.64
C ALA A 220 -2.15 9.29 -12.99
N ALA A 221 -3.20 8.67 -13.55
CA ALA A 221 -4.47 9.35 -13.82
C ALA A 221 -5.15 9.84 -12.52
N THR A 222 -5.13 9.02 -11.46
CA THR A 222 -5.64 9.39 -10.13
C THR A 222 -4.90 10.59 -9.55
N ILE A 223 -3.57 10.63 -9.59
CA ILE A 223 -2.80 11.78 -9.08
C ILE A 223 -3.09 13.05 -9.89
N ARG A 224 -3.15 12.96 -11.22
CA ARG A 224 -3.55 14.12 -12.05
C ARG A 224 -4.95 14.60 -11.72
N LYS A 225 -5.87 13.66 -11.44
CA LYS A 225 -7.23 13.98 -11.05
C LYS A 225 -7.29 14.68 -9.69
N GLU A 226 -6.56 14.19 -8.70
CA GLU A 226 -6.43 14.83 -7.39
C GLU A 226 -5.95 16.28 -7.54
N ILE A 227 -4.86 16.50 -8.27
CA ILE A 227 -4.27 17.82 -8.48
C ILE A 227 -5.23 18.74 -9.25
N SER A 228 -5.95 18.21 -10.25
CA SER A 228 -6.95 18.97 -11.01
C SER A 228 -8.13 19.41 -10.15
N LEU A 229 -8.64 18.53 -9.28
CA LEU A 229 -9.75 18.84 -8.38
C LEU A 229 -9.31 19.74 -7.21
N LYS A 230 -8.07 19.57 -6.77
CA LYS A 230 -7.51 20.20 -5.57
C LYS A 230 -6.10 20.72 -5.87
N PRO A 231 -5.96 21.89 -6.52
CA PRO A 231 -4.66 22.45 -6.88
C PRO A 231 -3.75 22.80 -5.69
N TRP A 232 -4.28 22.76 -4.46
CA TRP A 232 -3.56 22.94 -3.20
C TRP A 232 -3.27 21.61 -2.48
N ALA A 233 -3.56 20.47 -3.09
CA ALA A 233 -3.36 19.16 -2.48
C ALA A 233 -1.88 18.89 -2.20
N HIS A 234 -1.62 18.07 -1.19
CA HIS A 234 -0.28 17.68 -0.76
C HIS A 234 0.48 16.94 -1.88
N SER A 235 -0.21 16.17 -2.74
CA SER A 235 0.40 15.51 -3.90
C SER A 235 1.12 16.47 -4.86
N THR A 236 0.79 17.77 -4.85
CA THR A 236 1.53 18.77 -5.64
C THR A 236 2.99 18.93 -5.20
N THR A 237 3.33 18.56 -3.96
CA THR A 237 4.71 18.62 -3.44
C THR A 237 5.64 17.62 -4.11
N LEU A 238 5.09 16.57 -4.74
CA LEU A 238 5.84 15.58 -5.52
C LEU A 238 6.09 16.03 -6.97
N GLY A 239 5.58 17.20 -7.36
CA GLY A 239 5.62 17.73 -8.73
C GLY A 239 4.38 17.35 -9.53
N ALA A 240 3.67 18.35 -10.03
CA ALA A 240 2.35 18.17 -10.65
C ALA A 240 2.35 17.27 -11.90
N ASP A 241 3.42 17.35 -12.70
CA ASP A 241 3.62 16.49 -13.86
C ASP A 241 4.74 15.46 -13.65
N GLU A 242 5.75 15.80 -12.84
CA GLU A 242 6.93 14.96 -12.64
C GLU A 242 6.56 13.61 -12.01
N PHE A 243 5.82 13.62 -10.90
CA PHE A 243 5.49 12.38 -10.20
C PHE A 243 4.53 11.48 -11.00
N PRO A 244 3.41 11.97 -11.57
CA PRO A 244 2.59 11.16 -12.48
C PRO A 244 3.38 10.58 -13.65
N SER A 245 4.29 11.36 -14.25
CA SER A 245 5.12 10.87 -15.36
C SER A 245 6.09 9.78 -14.91
N ARG A 246 6.66 9.88 -13.71
CA ARG A 246 7.52 8.82 -13.13
C ARG A 246 6.74 7.54 -12.86
N ILE A 247 5.46 7.64 -12.46
CA ILE A 247 4.58 6.49 -12.27
C ILE A 247 4.31 5.79 -13.61
N GLU A 248 3.91 6.54 -14.64
CA GLU A 248 3.66 6.00 -15.99
C GLU A 248 4.88 5.26 -16.54
N ASN A 249 6.07 5.82 -16.29
CA ASN A 249 7.33 5.29 -16.78
C ASN A 249 8.01 4.33 -15.79
N ASN A 250 7.31 3.80 -14.78
CA ASN A 250 7.88 2.83 -13.85
C ASN A 250 8.35 1.57 -14.60
N PRO A 251 9.66 1.32 -14.72
CA PRO A 251 10.20 0.27 -15.57
C PRO A 251 9.90 -1.14 -15.03
N VAL A 252 9.81 -1.29 -13.70
CA VAL A 252 9.41 -2.55 -13.06
C VAL A 252 7.97 -2.85 -13.44
N GLY A 253 7.07 -1.86 -13.28
CA GLY A 253 5.66 -2.00 -13.59
C GLY A 253 5.39 -2.34 -15.05
N LEU A 254 5.98 -1.58 -15.98
CA LEU A 254 5.81 -1.75 -17.42
C LEU A 254 6.17 -3.17 -17.88
N LYS A 255 7.25 -3.74 -17.34
CA LYS A 255 7.67 -5.11 -17.67
C LYS A 255 6.59 -6.15 -17.36
N PHE A 256 5.86 -5.98 -16.27
CA PHE A 256 4.81 -6.93 -15.88
C PHE A 256 3.48 -6.64 -16.59
N GLU A 257 3.11 -5.36 -16.75
CA GLU A 257 1.89 -4.97 -17.47
C GLU A 257 1.94 -5.43 -18.94
N SER A 258 3.08 -5.34 -19.61
CA SER A 258 3.23 -5.87 -20.97
C SER A 258 3.05 -7.40 -21.06
N LEU A 259 3.40 -8.12 -20.00
CA LEU A 259 3.22 -9.57 -19.95
C LEU A 259 1.76 -9.93 -19.72
N GLU A 260 1.04 -9.16 -18.88
CA GLU A 260 -0.40 -9.32 -18.68
C GLU A 260 -1.16 -9.15 -20.00
N GLU A 261 -0.84 -8.10 -20.77
CA GLU A 261 -1.44 -7.85 -22.09
C GLU A 261 -1.18 -8.98 -23.09
N SER A 262 0.05 -9.52 -23.14
CA SER A 262 0.39 -10.62 -24.06
C SER A 262 -0.38 -11.92 -23.77
N VAL A 263 -0.68 -12.19 -22.49
CA VAL A 263 -1.45 -13.37 -22.09
C VAL A 263 -2.92 -13.21 -22.47
N ASP A 264 -3.47 -12.01 -22.34
CA ASP A 264 -4.84 -11.71 -22.74
C ASP A 264 -5.03 -11.83 -24.27
N GLU A 265 -4.04 -11.40 -25.05
CA GLU A 265 -4.04 -11.56 -26.52
C GLU A 265 -3.97 -13.04 -26.95
N GLU A 266 -3.08 -13.85 -26.37
CA GLU A 266 -2.98 -15.28 -26.68
C GLU A 266 -4.21 -16.07 -26.22
N GLY A 267 -4.79 -15.72 -25.06
CA GLY A 267 -6.02 -16.32 -24.54
C GLY A 267 -7.27 -15.96 -25.36
N GLY A 268 -7.31 -14.76 -25.94
CA GLY A 268 -8.37 -14.30 -26.84
C GLY A 268 -8.36 -15.04 -28.19
N ILE A 269 -7.18 -15.38 -28.72
CA ILE A 269 -7.03 -16.09 -30.01
C ILE A 269 -7.47 -17.58 -29.89
N ALA A 270 -7.35 -18.19 -28.71
CA ALA A 270 -7.81 -19.56 -28.48
C ALA A 270 -9.34 -19.71 -28.37
N GLY A 271 -10.08 -18.61 -28.24
CA GLY A 271 -11.55 -18.59 -28.09
C GLY A 271 -12.36 -18.60 -29.40
N GLU A 272 -11.73 -18.36 -30.55
CA GLU A 272 -12.39 -18.34 -31.86
C GLU A 272 -11.97 -19.53 -32.74
N VAL A 273 -12.40 -20.74 -32.36
CA VAL A 273 -12.41 -21.88 -33.30
C VAL A 273 -13.81 -22.49 -33.41
N LYS A 274 -14.52 -21.96 -34.41
CA LYS A 274 -15.48 -22.61 -35.32
C LYS A 274 -16.58 -23.47 -34.69
N GLY A 275 -17.76 -22.86 -34.56
CA GLY A 275 -19.00 -23.54 -34.92
C GLY A 275 -19.00 -23.79 -36.43
N THR A 276 -18.77 -25.03 -36.84
CA THR A 276 -19.13 -25.49 -38.18
C THR A 276 -20.56 -26.00 -38.12
N ASP A 277 -21.45 -25.26 -38.79
CA ASP A 277 -22.71 -25.77 -39.30
C ASP A 277 -22.47 -27.08 -40.06
N ASP A 278 -23.25 -28.12 -39.75
CA ASP A 278 -23.67 -29.08 -40.78
C ASP A 278 -24.94 -29.85 -40.34
N LYS A 279 -26.01 -29.57 -41.08
CA LYS A 279 -27.25 -30.34 -41.38
C LYS A 279 -28.37 -30.45 -40.36
#